data_AF-A0AAX1UB47-F1
#
_entry.id   AF-A0AAX1UB47-F1
#
_cell.length_a   1.000
_cell.length_b   1.000
_cell.length_c   1.000
_cell.angle_alpha   90.00
_cell.angle_beta   90.00
_cell.angle_gamma   90.00
#
_symmetry.space_group_name_H-M   'P 1'
#
loop_
_entity.id
_entity.type
_entity.pdbx_description
1 polymer ?
#
loop_
_entity_poly.entity_id
_entity_poly.type
_entity_poly.pdbx_seq_one_letter_code
_entity_poly.pdbx_strand_id
1 'polypeptide(L)'
;MIDLSKYLNRTLEVRLKDKTIHVYEPSLEMVKEYFEKESTEPLSAFVDTQKTLVMQMINRNKEKITVKPEEVEKFPRSFVLEICRSLMVNADSALSDPN
;
A
#
# COMPACT_ATOMS: atom_id res chain seq x y z
N MET A 1 -10.18 20.71 -18.30
CA MET A 1 -10.42 20.83 -16.86
C MET A 1 -10.08 19.47 -16.27
N ILE A 2 -9.09 19.42 -15.38
CA ILE A 2 -8.62 18.16 -14.78
C ILE A 2 -9.59 17.78 -13.66
N ASP A 3 -10.14 16.56 -13.70
CA ASP A 3 -10.98 16.03 -12.63
C ASP A 3 -10.10 15.42 -11.54
N LEU A 4 -9.66 16.26 -10.61
CA LEU A 4 -8.79 15.88 -9.49
C LEU A 4 -9.40 14.78 -8.60
N SER A 5 -10.73 14.63 -8.62
CA SER A 5 -11.43 13.62 -7.82
C SER A 5 -11.03 12.20 -8.19
N LYS A 6 -10.70 11.96 -9.47
CA LYS A 6 -10.27 10.65 -9.97
C LYS A 6 -8.92 10.21 -9.42
N TYR A 7 -8.05 11.16 -9.11
CA TYR A 7 -6.72 10.89 -8.55
C TYR A 7 -6.76 10.86 -7.02
N LEU A 8 -7.48 11.81 -6.39
CA LEU A 8 -7.50 11.95 -4.93
C LEU A 8 -8.33 10.88 -4.22
N ASN A 9 -9.34 10.31 -4.87
CA ASN A 9 -10.23 9.32 -4.27
C ASN A 9 -10.00 7.89 -4.80
N ARG A 10 -8.90 7.66 -5.52
CA ARG A 10 -8.60 6.33 -6.06
C ARG A 10 -8.25 5.38 -4.91
N THR A 11 -8.88 4.20 -4.95
CA THR A 11 -8.70 3.16 -3.95
C THR A 11 -8.55 1.80 -4.60
N LEU A 12 -7.86 0.90 -3.88
CA LEU A 12 -7.79 -0.52 -4.16
C LEU A 12 -8.68 -1.28 -3.16
N GLU A 13 -9.58 -2.14 -3.67
CA GLU A 13 -10.33 -3.06 -2.82
C GLU A 13 -9.39 -4.14 -2.27
N VAL A 14 -9.26 -4.21 -0.94
CA VAL A 14 -8.48 -5.22 -0.23
C VAL A 14 -9.40 -6.03 0.66
N ARG A 15 -9.43 -7.34 0.45
CA ARG A 15 -10.18 -8.28 1.27
C ARG A 15 -9.29 -8.84 2.36
N LEU A 16 -9.56 -8.41 3.59
CA LEU A 16 -9.04 -9.04 4.80
C LEU A 16 -9.97 -10.20 5.20
N LYS A 17 -9.56 -10.98 6.21
CA LYS A 17 -10.23 -12.23 6.60
C LYS A 17 -11.75 -12.09 6.82
N ASP A 18 -12.16 -11.01 7.47
CA ASP A 18 -13.53 -10.76 7.94
C ASP A 18 -14.13 -9.46 7.39
N LYS A 19 -13.37 -8.72 6.58
CA LYS A 19 -13.74 -7.37 6.15
C LYS A 19 -13.13 -7.03 4.80
N THR A 20 -13.83 -6.17 4.07
CA THR A 20 -13.33 -5.55 2.84
C THR A 20 -13.08 -4.08 3.14
N ILE A 21 -11.91 -3.58 2.72
CA ILE A 21 -11.52 -2.19 2.88
C ILE A 21 -11.09 -1.62 1.52
N HIS A 22 -11.23 -0.31 1.36
CA HIS A 22 -10.80 0.42 0.18
C HIS A 22 -9.60 1.27 0.55
N VAL A 23 -8.41 0.76 0.23
CA VAL A 23 -7.13 1.35 0.57
C VAL A 23 -6.78 2.42 -0.45
N TYR A 24 -6.50 3.64 -0.01
CA TYR A 24 -6.06 4.71 -0.89
C TYR A 24 -4.68 4.40 -1.48
N GLU A 25 -4.38 5.00 -2.63
CA GLU A 25 -3.02 4.95 -3.16
C GLU A 25 -1.99 5.45 -2.13
N PRO A 26 -0.78 4.86 -2.12
CA PRO A 26 0.29 5.30 -1.24
C PRO A 26 0.66 6.75 -1.56
N SER A 27 1.06 7.51 -0.54
CA SER A 27 1.61 8.85 -0.79
C SER A 27 2.94 8.73 -1.54
N LEU A 28 3.32 9.80 -2.25
CA LEU A 28 4.64 9.87 -2.89
C LEU A 28 5.80 9.61 -1.91
N GLU A 29 5.64 10.04 -0.66
CA GLU A 29 6.62 9.80 0.41
C GLU A 29 6.74 8.32 0.76
N MET A 30 5.61 7.60 0.89
CA MET A 30 5.60 6.15 1.12
C MET A 30 6.23 5.37 -0.04
N VAL A 31 5.98 5.81 -1.28
CA VAL A 31 6.59 5.21 -2.48
C VAL A 31 8.12 5.38 -2.44
N LYS A 32 8.60 6.60 -2.16
CA LYS A 32 10.03 6.87 -2.03
C LYS A 32 10.67 6.05 -0.92
N GLU A 33 10.05 6.01 0.26
CA GLU A 33 10.54 5.24 1.40
C GLU A 33 10.65 3.75 1.03
N TYR A 34 9.65 3.17 0.38
CA TYR A 34 9.69 1.78 -0.06
C TYR A 34 10.92 1.49 -0.94
N PHE A 35 11.13 2.28 -1.99
CA PHE A 35 12.23 2.04 -2.95
C PHE A 35 13.61 2.32 -2.36
N GLU A 36 13.72 3.32 -1.48
CA GLU A 36 14.96 3.60 -0.76
C GLU A 36 15.33 2.43 0.15
N LYS A 37 14.36 1.92 0.90
CA LYS A 37 14.53 0.79 1.81
C LYS A 37 14.84 -0.50 1.06
N GLU A 38 14.16 -0.77 -0.05
CA GLU A 38 14.41 -1.93 -0.92
C GLU A 38 15.85 -1.93 -1.46
N SER A 39 16.38 -0.75 -1.75
CA SER A 39 17.72 -0.58 -2.33
C SER A 39 18.85 -0.60 -1.30
N THR A 40 18.56 -0.33 -0.03
CA THR A 40 19.57 -0.11 1.02
C THR A 40 19.60 -1.18 2.10
N GLU A 41 18.48 -1.86 2.35
CA GLU A 41 18.38 -2.87 3.40
C GLU A 41 18.67 -4.28 2.87
N PRO A 42 19.32 -5.15 3.68
CA PRO A 42 19.39 -6.57 3.34
C PRO A 42 17.98 -7.17 3.30
N LEU A 43 17.74 -8.12 2.40
CA LEU A 43 16.42 -8.72 2.17
C LEU A 43 15.72 -9.17 3.47
N SER A 44 16.46 -9.73 4.42
CA SER A 44 15.90 -10.18 5.70
C SER A 44 15.35 -9.04 6.55
N ALA A 45 15.99 -7.86 6.55
CA ALA A 45 15.49 -6.67 7.24
C ALA A 45 14.34 -6.01 6.47
N PHE A 46 14.46 -5.97 5.14
CA PHE A 46 13.43 -5.40 4.28
C PHE A 46 12.08 -6.14 4.40
N VAL A 47 12.10 -7.44 4.73
CA VAL A 47 10.88 -8.22 5.04
C VAL A 47 10.03 -7.56 6.13
N ASP A 48 10.66 -7.09 7.21
CA ASP A 48 9.96 -6.47 8.34
C ASP A 48 9.57 -5.02 8.02
N THR A 49 10.41 -4.32 7.27
CA THR A 49 10.06 -3.00 6.71
C THR A 49 8.79 -3.07 5.85
N GLN A 50 8.67 -4.08 4.98
CA GLN A 50 7.48 -4.27 4.16
C GLN A 50 6.21 -4.49 4.98
N LYS A 51 6.26 -5.22 6.11
CA LYS A 51 5.10 -5.36 6.99
C LYS A 51 4.66 -4.00 7.56
N THR A 52 5.63 -3.20 7.98
CA THR A 52 5.38 -1.85 8.51
C THR A 52 4.75 -0.95 7.45
N LEU A 53 5.31 -0.94 6.25
CA LEU A 53 4.79 -0.15 5.12
C LEU A 53 3.38 -0.61 4.71
N VAL A 54 3.14 -1.92 4.63
CA VAL A 54 1.80 -2.48 4.34
C VAL A 54 0.79 -2.07 5.39
N MET A 55 1.16 -2.09 6.68
CA MET A 55 0.27 -1.63 7.75
C MET A 55 -0.10 -0.15 7.56
N GLN A 56 0.89 0.70 7.30
CA GLN A 56 0.67 2.14 7.07
C GLN A 56 -0.23 2.39 5.86
N MET A 57 0.00 1.65 4.76
CA MET A 57 -0.82 1.74 3.56
C MET A 57 -2.25 1.29 3.83
N ILE A 58 -2.44 0.10 4.39
CA ILE A 58 -3.77 -0.45 4.71
C ILE A 58 -4.55 0.48 5.64
N ASN A 59 -3.89 1.09 6.62
CA ASN A 59 -4.54 2.03 7.56
C ASN A 59 -4.99 3.34 6.91
N ARG A 60 -4.51 3.65 5.70
CA ARG A 60 -5.09 4.69 4.83
C ARG A 60 -6.22 4.10 4.01
N ASN A 61 -7.37 3.83 4.66
CA ASN A 61 -8.57 3.33 3.98
C ASN A 61 -9.80 4.22 4.22
N LYS A 62 -10.77 4.09 3.31
CA LYS A 62 -12.03 4.85 3.33
C LYS A 62 -12.90 4.52 4.55
N GLU A 63 -12.86 3.28 5.02
CA GLU A 63 -13.66 2.75 6.12
C GLU A 63 -13.14 3.19 7.50
N LYS A 64 -11.96 3.83 7.57
CA LYS A 64 -11.27 4.24 8.80
C LYS A 64 -11.02 3.07 9.75
N ILE A 65 -10.82 1.88 9.19
CA ILE A 65 -10.48 0.68 9.96
C ILE A 65 -8.98 0.68 10.22
N THR A 66 -8.59 0.57 11.48
CA THR A 66 -7.19 0.41 11.86
C THR A 66 -6.86 -1.06 11.99
N VAL A 67 -5.83 -1.50 11.26
CA VAL A 67 -5.14 -2.77 11.42
C VAL A 67 -3.93 -2.56 12.32
N LYS A 68 -3.79 -3.42 13.32
CA LYS A 68 -2.70 -3.37 14.29
C LYS A 68 -1.46 -4.15 13.83
N PRO A 69 -0.25 -3.86 14.34
CA PRO A 69 0.95 -4.60 13.99
C PRO A 69 0.81 -6.13 14.18
N GLU A 70 0.14 -6.56 15.26
CA GLU A 70 -0.02 -7.99 15.58
C GLU A 70 -0.96 -8.73 14.61
N GLU A 71 -1.78 -8.00 13.86
CA GLU A 71 -2.60 -8.56 12.78
C GLU A 71 -1.76 -8.76 11.52
N VAL A 72 -0.90 -7.78 11.18
CA VAL A 72 -0.03 -7.84 10.00
C VAL A 72 1.03 -8.92 10.13
N GLU A 73 1.57 -9.16 11.32
CA GLU A 73 2.49 -10.27 11.60
C GLU A 73 1.89 -11.66 11.29
N LYS A 74 0.56 -11.78 11.30
CA LYS A 74 -0.16 -13.02 10.98
C LYS A 74 -0.48 -13.14 9.50
N PHE A 75 -0.22 -12.10 8.70
CA PHE A 75 -0.50 -12.15 7.27
C PHE A 75 0.50 -13.07 6.57
N PRO A 76 0.05 -13.89 5.60
CA PRO A 76 0.95 -14.63 4.74
C PRO A 76 1.92 -13.68 4.03
N ARG A 77 3.19 -14.08 3.91
CA ARG A 77 4.20 -13.29 3.18
C ARG A 77 3.77 -12.92 1.77
N SER A 78 3.10 -13.85 1.07
CA SER A 78 2.53 -13.62 -0.26
C SER A 78 1.50 -12.50 -0.27
N PHE A 79 0.67 -12.40 0.77
CA PHE A 79 -0.31 -11.32 0.90
C PHE A 79 0.37 -9.97 1.07
N VAL A 80 1.36 -9.87 1.96
CA VAL A 80 2.15 -8.64 2.17
C VAL A 80 2.79 -8.17 0.86
N LEU A 81 3.42 -9.08 0.11
CA LEU A 81 4.04 -8.77 -1.17
C LEU A 81 3.03 -8.31 -2.23
N GLU A 82 1.87 -8.96 -2.30
CA GLU A 82 0.84 -8.60 -3.27
C GLU A 82 0.24 -7.21 -2.98
N ILE A 83 0.08 -6.84 -1.71
CA ILE A 83 -0.34 -5.49 -1.33
C ILE A 83 0.70 -4.45 -1.75
N CYS A 84 1.99 -4.66 -1.44
CA CYS A 84 3.07 -3.78 -1.90
C CYS A 84 3.04 -3.62 -3.42
N ARG A 85 3.00 -4.73 -4.17
CA ARG A 85 2.98 -4.69 -5.64
C ARG A 85 1.74 -3.95 -6.16
N SER A 86 0.54 -4.33 -5.69
CA SER A 86 -0.71 -3.77 -6.19
C SER A 86 -0.82 -2.27 -5.93
N LEU A 87 -0.35 -1.80 -4.77
CA LEU A 87 -0.40 -0.39 -4.42
C LEU A 87 0.68 0.44 -5.12
N MET A 88 1.89 -0.12 -5.32
CA MET A 88 2.96 0.55 -6.06
C MET A 88 2.67 0.61 -7.57
N VAL A 89 2.15 -0.47 -8.17
CA VAL A 89 1.77 -0.49 -9.58
C VAL A 89 0.61 0.47 -9.87
N ASN A 90 -0.35 0.61 -8.94
CA ASN A 90 -1.41 1.61 -9.09
C ASN A 90 -0.84 3.04 -9.11
N ALA A 91 0.14 3.35 -8.26
CA ALA A 91 0.81 4.66 -8.29
C ALA A 91 1.53 4.92 -9.63
N ASP A 92 2.17 3.92 -10.24
CA ASP A 92 2.83 4.07 -11.55
C ASP A 92 1.83 4.15 -12.73
N SER A 93 0.68 3.48 -12.64
CA SER A 93 -0.36 3.58 -13.68
C SER A 93 -0.91 5.01 -13.83
N ALA A 94 -0.89 5.82 -12.75
CA ALA A 94 -1.26 7.23 -12.79
C ALA A 94 -0.25 8.10 -13.56
N LEU A 95 1.00 7.64 -13.72
CA LEU A 95 2.03 8.32 -14.52
C LEU A 95 1.91 8.00 -16.02
N SER A 96 1.14 6.96 -16.38
CA SER A 96 1.00 6.46 -17.75
C SER A 96 -0.36 6.77 -18.39
N ASP A 97 -1.28 7.44 -17.68
CA ASP A 97 -2.50 8.03 -18.26
C ASP A 97 -2.22 9.51 -18.64
N PRO A 98 -2.13 9.85 -19.95
CA PRO A 98 -1.72 11.18 -20.40
C PRO A 98 -2.82 12.26 -20.32
N ASN A 99 -3.95 11.98 -19.66
CA ASN A 99 -5.08 12.92 -19.54
C ASN A 99 -5.05 13.78 -18.27
#